data_AF-A0A529HUX8-F1
#
_entry.id   AF-A0A529HUX8-F1
#
_cell.length_a   1.000
_cell.length_b   1.000
_cell.length_c   1.000
_cell.angle_alpha   90.00
_cell.angle_beta   90.00
_cell.angle_gamma   90.00
#
_symmetry.space_group_name_H-M   'P 1'
#
loop_
_entity.id
_entity.type
_entity.pdbx_description
1 polymer ?
#
loop_
_entity_poly.entity_id
_entity_poly.type
_entity_poly.pdbx_seq_one_letter_code
_entity_poly.pdbx_strand_id
1 'polypeptide(L)'
;MSSIMTNSAALTALQSLNNTNKQLETTQSRISTGYRVATASDNAAYWSIATSMKSDNKALSAVQDSLGLGAGKVDTAYTAINDVKDQVDLIKTKLVTARGASQEDQQK
;
A
#
# COMPACT_ATOMS: atom_id res chain seq x y z
N MET A 1 -34.85 -41.20 32.75
CA MET A 1 -34.56 -41.90 34.03
C MET A 1 -33.30 -41.30 34.60
N SER A 2 -33.43 -40.46 35.64
CA SER A 2 -32.27 -39.95 36.40
C SER A 2 -31.83 -41.06 37.35
N SER A 3 -30.70 -41.69 37.08
CA SER A 3 -30.01 -42.51 38.06
C SER A 3 -29.18 -41.58 38.94
N ILE A 4 -29.15 -41.80 40.26
CA ILE A 4 -28.28 -41.07 41.19
C ILE A 4 -26.81 -41.09 40.73
N MET A 5 -26.41 -42.13 39.98
CA MET A 5 -25.05 -42.32 39.48
C MET A 5 -24.82 -41.77 38.06
N THR A 6 -25.86 -41.45 37.28
CA THR A 6 -25.71 -40.92 35.92
C THR A 6 -26.89 -40.02 35.58
N ASN A 7 -26.67 -38.71 35.71
CA ASN A 7 -27.67 -37.70 35.39
C ASN A 7 -27.51 -37.26 33.92
N SER A 8 -28.29 -37.87 33.03
CA SER A 8 -28.27 -37.57 31.60
C SER A 8 -28.60 -36.10 31.30
N ALA A 9 -29.46 -35.44 32.09
CA ALA A 9 -29.78 -34.03 31.91
C ALA A 9 -28.60 -33.12 32.26
N ALA A 10 -27.87 -33.44 33.34
CA ALA A 10 -26.65 -32.72 33.72
C ALA A 10 -25.52 -32.93 32.70
N LEU A 11 -25.37 -34.13 32.13
CA LEU A 11 -24.40 -34.40 31.06
C LEU A 11 -24.71 -33.62 29.78
N THR A 12 -25.97 -33.54 29.37
CA THR A 12 -26.40 -32.70 28.24
C THR A 12 -26.14 -31.23 28.50
N ALA A 13 -26.45 -30.74 29.71
CA ALA A 13 -26.17 -29.35 30.11
C ALA A 13 -24.65 -29.05 30.10
N LEU A 14 -23.82 -29.99 30.58
CA LEU A 14 -22.37 -29.87 30.55
C LEU A 14 -21.83 -29.87 29.11
N GLN A 15 -22.40 -30.67 28.22
CA GLN A 15 -22.04 -30.66 26.81
C GLN A 15 -22.40 -29.32 26.14
N SER A 16 -23.58 -28.77 26.44
CA SER A 16 -23.98 -27.42 25.99
C SER A 16 -23.05 -26.35 26.55
N LEU A 17 -22.70 -26.40 27.83
CA LEU A 17 -21.78 -25.45 28.46
C LEU A 17 -20.38 -25.50 27.82
N ASN A 18 -19.85 -26.70 27.59
CA ASN A 18 -18.57 -26.87 26.90
C ASN A 18 -18.61 -26.34 25.47
N ASN A 19 -19.73 -26.51 24.76
CA ASN A 19 -19.90 -25.94 23.42
C ASN A 19 -19.95 -24.41 23.46
N THR A 20 -20.69 -23.82 24.41
CA THR A 20 -20.73 -22.37 24.63
C THR A 20 -19.34 -21.81 24.95
N ASN A 21 -18.57 -22.47 25.82
CA ASN A 21 -17.22 -22.03 26.16
C ASN A 21 -16.28 -22.04 24.94
N LYS A 22 -16.35 -23.06 24.10
CA LYS A 22 -15.57 -23.11 22.83
C LYS A 22 -15.95 -21.98 21.87
N GLN A 23 -17.24 -21.66 21.77
CA GLN A 23 -17.72 -20.56 20.94
C GLN A 23 -17.29 -19.20 21.50
N LEU A 24 -17.30 -19.05 22.82
CA LEU A 24 -16.81 -17.85 23.51
C LEU A 24 -15.32 -17.64 23.24
N GLU A 25 -14.49 -18.68 23.39
CA GLU A 25 -13.05 -18.62 23.13
C GLU A 25 -12.74 -18.22 21.68
N THR A 26 -13.47 -18.79 20.72
CA THR A 26 -13.35 -18.41 19.30
C THR A 26 -13.70 -16.93 19.09
N THR A 27 -14.80 -16.47 19.70
CA THR A 27 -15.24 -15.08 19.60
C THR A 27 -14.22 -14.13 20.23
N GLN A 28 -13.69 -14.48 21.40
CA GLN A 28 -12.67 -13.71 22.09
C GLN A 28 -11.38 -13.62 21.28
N SER A 29 -10.95 -14.72 20.65
CA SER A 29 -9.79 -14.74 19.76
C SER A 29 -9.99 -13.83 18.53
N ARG A 30 -11.18 -13.84 17.93
CA ARG A 30 -11.53 -12.91 16.84
C ARG A 30 -11.55 -11.45 17.28
N ILE A 31 -12.06 -11.16 18.47
CA ILE A 31 -12.06 -9.80 19.04
C ILE A 31 -10.62 -9.35 19.31
N SER A 32 -9.79 -10.22 19.87
CA SER A 32 -8.40 -9.89 20.21
C SER A 32 -7.52 -9.69 18.98
N THR A 33 -7.71 -10.49 17.93
CA THR A 33 -6.90 -10.40 16.71
C THR A 33 -7.49 -9.46 15.67
N GLY A 34 -8.79 -9.15 15.75
CA GLY A 34 -9.54 -8.45 14.72
C GLY A 34 -9.78 -9.29 13.46
N TYR A 35 -9.29 -10.53 13.38
CA TYR A 35 -9.40 -11.38 12.21
C TYR A 35 -10.51 -12.41 12.38
N ARG A 36 -11.43 -12.49 11.41
CA ARG A 36 -12.43 -13.56 11.34
C ARG A 36 -11.80 -14.94 11.04
N VAL A 37 -10.71 -14.95 10.28
CA VAL A 37 -9.89 -16.12 9.90
C VAL A 37 -8.45 -15.76 10.24
N ALA A 38 -7.94 -16.25 11.36
CA ALA A 38 -6.61 -15.90 11.83
C ALA A 38 -5.55 -16.88 11.29
N THR A 39 -5.90 -18.16 11.20
CA THR A 39 -5.01 -19.24 10.78
C THR A 39 -5.54 -20.00 9.57
N ALA A 40 -4.66 -20.73 8.89
CA ALA A 40 -5.05 -21.62 7.79
C ALA A 40 -6.02 -22.73 8.24
N SER A 41 -5.98 -23.11 9.52
CA SER A 41 -6.89 -24.10 10.10
C SER A 41 -8.33 -23.59 10.23
N ASP A 42 -8.54 -22.28 10.33
CA ASP A 42 -9.88 -21.70 10.43
C ASP A 42 -10.60 -21.74 9.07
N ASN A 43 -9.88 -21.43 7.99
CA ASN A 43 -10.33 -21.59 6.61
C ASN A 43 -9.14 -21.42 5.65
N ALA A 44 -8.61 -22.53 5.13
CA ALA A 44 -7.40 -22.50 4.30
C ALA A 44 -7.55 -21.65 3.03
N ALA A 45 -8.71 -21.72 2.37
CA ALA A 45 -8.95 -21.00 1.11
C ALA A 45 -9.07 -19.47 1.34
N TYR A 46 -9.83 -19.04 2.34
CA TYR A 46 -9.93 -17.61 2.66
C TYR A 46 -8.63 -17.06 3.24
N TRP A 47 -7.91 -17.87 4.02
CA TRP A 47 -6.61 -17.48 4.55
C TRP A 47 -5.56 -17.33 3.44
N SER A 48 -5.52 -18.24 2.46
CA SER A 48 -4.58 -18.14 1.33
C SER A 48 -4.87 -16.94 0.44
N ILE A 49 -6.15 -16.67 0.14
CA ILE A 49 -6.56 -15.48 -0.63
C ILE A 49 -6.20 -14.21 0.14
N ALA A 50 -6.55 -14.12 1.42
CA ALA A 50 -6.23 -12.95 2.25
C ALA A 50 -4.72 -12.72 2.38
N THR A 51 -3.94 -13.80 2.47
CA THR A 51 -2.48 -13.74 2.55
C THR A 51 -1.87 -13.27 1.23
N SER A 52 -2.37 -13.78 0.09
CA SER A 52 -1.99 -13.29 -1.24
C SER A 52 -2.31 -11.81 -1.38
N MET A 53 -3.54 -11.40 -1.05
CA MET A 53 -3.94 -9.99 -1.13
C MET A 53 -3.09 -9.08 -0.24
N LYS A 54 -2.69 -9.54 0.95
CA LYS A 54 -1.77 -8.80 1.84
C LYS A 54 -0.36 -8.68 1.24
N SER A 55 0.12 -9.73 0.57
CA SER A 55 1.38 -9.71 -0.18
C SER A 55 1.31 -8.73 -1.35
N ASP A 56 0.23 -8.80 -2.13
CA ASP A 56 0.00 -7.94 -3.29
C ASP A 56 -0.07 -6.47 -2.87
N ASN A 57 -0.72 -6.15 -1.76
CA ASN A 57 -0.76 -4.79 -1.23
C ASN A 57 0.65 -4.26 -0.90
N LYS A 58 1.51 -5.07 -0.25
CA LYS A 58 2.90 -4.68 0.01
C LYS A 58 3.69 -4.45 -1.28
N ALA A 59 3.53 -5.32 -2.27
CA ALA A 59 4.18 -5.17 -3.56
C ALA A 59 3.71 -3.88 -4.26
N LEU A 60 2.40 -3.62 -4.26
CA LEU A 60 1.82 -2.40 -4.82
C LEU A 60 2.29 -1.13 -4.10
N SER A 61 2.46 -1.16 -2.77
CA SER A 61 3.04 -0.05 -2.02
C SER A 61 4.48 0.26 -2.48
N ALA A 62 5.30 -0.77 -2.66
CA ALA A 62 6.68 -0.58 -3.14
C ALA A 62 6.72 -0.06 -4.59
N VAL A 63 5.80 -0.49 -5.44
CA VAL A 63 5.61 0.05 -6.79
C VAL A 63 5.18 1.51 -6.73
N GLN A 64 4.26 1.86 -5.85
CA GLN A 64 3.80 3.24 -5.65
C GLN A 64 4.93 4.16 -5.20
N ASP A 65 5.76 3.72 -4.25
CA ASP A 65 6.94 4.48 -3.82
C ASP A 65 7.93 4.69 -4.98
N SER A 66 8.15 3.64 -5.78
CA SER A 66 9.03 3.71 -6.96
C SER A 66 8.48 4.67 -8.03
N LEU A 67 7.17 4.66 -8.26
CA LEU A 67 6.49 5.60 -9.16
C LEU A 67 6.59 7.04 -8.62
N GLY A 68 6.42 7.26 -7.32
CA GLY A 68 6.59 8.57 -6.69
C GLY A 68 8.01 9.11 -6.86
N LEU A 69 9.02 8.25 -6.66
CA LEU A 69 10.42 8.61 -6.92
C LEU A 69 10.68 8.89 -8.40
N GLY A 70 10.09 8.09 -9.30
CA GLY A 70 10.17 8.29 -10.75
C GLY A 70 9.58 9.62 -11.18
N ALA A 71 8.40 9.97 -10.65
CA ALA A 71 7.75 11.25 -10.89
C ALA A 71 8.64 12.42 -10.45
N GLY A 72 9.25 12.36 -9.26
CA GLY A 72 10.18 13.38 -8.79
C GLY A 72 11.43 13.53 -9.67
N LYS A 73 11.96 12.43 -10.21
CA LYS A 73 13.08 12.48 -11.18
C LYS A 73 12.68 13.16 -12.48
N VAL A 74 11.50 12.83 -13.01
CA VAL A 74 10.98 13.45 -14.23
C VAL A 74 10.72 14.94 -14.02
N ASP A 75 10.17 15.34 -12.88
CA ASP A 75 9.92 16.75 -12.53
C ASP A 75 11.23 17.55 -12.43
N THR A 76 12.26 16.96 -11.81
CA THR A 76 13.60 17.57 -11.76
C THR A 76 14.20 17.71 -13.15
N ALA A 77 14.09 16.68 -13.99
CA ALA A 77 14.57 16.73 -15.37
C ALA A 77 13.82 17.78 -16.20
N TYR A 78 12.51 17.91 -16.00
CA TYR A 78 11.68 18.92 -16.67
C TYR A 78 12.10 20.34 -16.27
N THR A 79 12.34 20.58 -14.98
CA THR A 79 12.87 21.85 -14.48
C THR A 79 14.22 22.19 -15.11
N ALA A 80 15.15 21.22 -15.13
CA ALA A 80 16.46 21.42 -15.76
C ALA A 80 16.37 21.71 -17.27
N ILE A 81 15.43 21.09 -17.98
CA ILE A 81 15.21 21.37 -19.41
C ILE A 81 14.68 22.79 -19.62
N ASN A 82 13.81 23.30 -18.74
CA ASN A 82 13.36 24.69 -18.81
C ASN A 82 14.53 25.66 -18.60
N ASP A 83 15.41 25.40 -17.64
CA ASP A 83 16.61 26.23 -17.43
C ASP A 83 17.51 26.23 -18.68
N VAL A 84 17.72 25.07 -19.30
CA VAL A 84 18.50 24.96 -20.55
C VAL A 84 17.86 25.77 -21.66
N LYS A 85 16.53 25.71 -21.81
CA LYS A 85 15.79 26.50 -22.80
C LYS A 85 16.03 28.01 -22.58
N ASP A 86 15.93 28.48 -21.34
CA ASP A 86 16.12 29.89 -21.01
C ASP A 86 17.56 30.35 -21.29
N GLN A 87 18.57 29.51 -21.03
CA GLN A 87 19.96 29.79 -21.42
C GLN A 87 20.13 29.88 -22.94
N VAL A 88 19.49 28.99 -23.72
CA VAL A 88 19.53 29.04 -25.18
C VAL A 88 18.86 30.30 -25.71
N ASP A 89 17.74 30.73 -25.13
CA ASP A 89 17.08 31.99 -25.47
C ASP A 89 17.95 33.21 -25.16
N LEU A 90 18.69 33.19 -24.04
CA LEU A 90 19.68 34.22 -23.70
C LEU A 90 20.83 34.26 -24.71
N ILE A 91 21.38 33.10 -25.11
CA ILE A 91 22.44 33.01 -26.13
C ILE A 91 21.95 33.60 -27.46
N LYS A 92 20.73 33.25 -27.89
CA LYS A 92 20.13 33.79 -29.10
C LYS A 92 20.00 35.30 -29.04
N THR A 93 19.53 35.84 -27.92
CA THR A 93 19.41 37.28 -27.69
C THR A 93 20.78 37.97 -27.81
N LYS A 94 21.80 37.45 -27.11
CA LYS A 94 23.17 37.98 -27.17
C LYS A 94 23.79 37.90 -28.58
N LEU A 95 23.49 36.84 -29.33
CA LEU A 95 23.97 36.68 -30.71
C LEU A 95 23.35 37.74 -31.63
N VAL A 96 22.05 38.01 -31.48
CA VAL A 96 21.35 39.04 -32.26
C VAL A 96 21.89 40.42 -31.92
N THR A 97 22.11 40.74 -30.64
CA THR A 97 22.69 42.03 -30.24
C THR A 97 24.12 42.20 -30.77
N ALA A 98 24.95 41.15 -30.73
CA ALA A 98 26.30 41.21 -31.28
C ALA A 98 26.30 41.43 -32.79
N ARG A 99 25.39 40.77 -33.53
CA ARG A 99 25.21 40.98 -34.98
C ARG A 99 24.72 42.39 -35.31
N GLY A 100 23.83 42.97 -34.51
CA GLY A 100 23.38 44.35 -34.66
C GLY A 100 24.50 45.36 -34.44
N ALA A 101 25.27 45.22 -33.35
CA ALA A 101 26.42 46.07 -33.06
C ALA A 101 27.50 46.00 -34.14
N SER A 102 27.74 44.80 -34.70
CA SER A 102 28.69 44.60 -35.80
C SER A 102 28.34 45.42 -37.06
N GLN A 103 27.05 45.65 -37.32
CA GLN A 103 26.60 46.43 -38.48
C GLN A 103 26.74 47.94 -38.25
N GLU A 104 26.57 48.42 -37.01
CA GLU A 104 26.83 49.82 -36.66
C GLU A 104 28.33 50.15 -36.68
N ASP A 105 29.18 49.23 -36.23
CA ASP A 105 30.64 49.38 -36.30
C ASP A 105 31.20 49.33 -37.74
N GLN A 106 30.48 48.73 -38.69
CA GLN A 106 30.84 48.73 -40.12
C GLN A 106 30.42 50.01 -40.87
N GLN A 107 29.60 50.88 -40.26
CA GLN A 107 29.13 52.13 -40.88
C GLN A 107 29.93 53.38 -40.44
N LYS A 108 30.97 53.22 -39.63
CA LYS A 108 31.99 54.25 -39.34
C LYS A 108 33.26 54.01 -40.13
#